data_AF-A0AAP1WEM5-F1
#
_entry.id   AF-A0AAP1WEM5-F1
#
_cell.length_a   1.000
_cell.length_b   1.000
_cell.length_c   1.000
_cell.angle_alpha   90.00
_cell.angle_beta   90.00
_cell.angle_gamma   90.00
#
_symmetry.space_group_name_H-M   'P 1'
#
loop_
_entity.id
_entity.type
_entity.pdbx_description
1 polymer ?
#
loop_
_entity_poly.entity_id
_entity_poly.type
_entity_poly.pdbx_seq_one_letter_code
_entity_poly.pdbx_strand_id
1 'polypeptide(L)' 'LPIREVTRLTGVHPVTLRAWERRYGLVVPQRTGKGHRLYSEEQVERIRRI' A
#
# COMPACT_ATOMS: atom_id res chain seq x y z
N LEU A 1 -4.05 -5.74 4.50
CA LEU A 1 -4.51 -4.43 5.02
C LEU A 1 -5.06 -3.55 3.91
N PRO A 2 -6.29 -3.00 4.02
CA PRO A 2 -6.83 -2.05 3.05
C PRO A 2 -6.04 -0.74 3.00
N ILE A 3 -6.08 -0.01 1.89
CA ILE A 3 -5.30 1.24 1.71
C ILE A 3 -5.54 2.29 2.81
N ARG A 4 -6.77 2.41 3.30
CA ARG A 4 -7.12 3.33 4.41
C ARG A 4 -6.34 3.02 5.69
N GLU A 5 -6.13 1.73 5.94
CA GLU A 5 -5.48 1.24 7.15
C GLU A 5 -3.97 1.45 7.05
N VAL A 6 -3.40 1.22 5.85
CA VAL A 6 -2.00 1.55 5.57
C VAL A 6 -1.74 3.03 5.78
N THR A 7 -2.60 3.92 5.24
CA THR A 7 -2.48 5.36 5.47
C THR A 7 -2.52 5.72 6.97
N ARG A 8 -3.41 5.08 7.75
CA ARG A 8 -3.47 5.28 9.20
C ARG A 8 -2.19 4.82 9.92
N LEU A 9 -1.58 3.74 9.47
CA LEU A 9 -0.41 3.12 10.10
C LEU A 9 0.93 3.73 9.68
N THR A 10 1.01 4.32 8.49
CA THR A 10 2.27 4.85 7.92
C THR A 10 2.25 6.36 7.72
N GLY A 11 1.09 7.01 7.82
CA GLY A 11 0.92 8.44 7.51
C GLY A 11 0.98 8.76 6.01
N VAL A 12 1.26 7.77 5.15
CA VAL A 12 1.42 7.99 3.71
C VAL A 12 0.06 8.09 3.03
N HIS A 13 -0.15 9.17 2.28
CA HIS A 13 -1.40 9.38 1.56
C HIS A 13 -1.68 8.27 0.52
N PRO A 14 -2.96 7.89 0.30
CA PRO A 14 -3.34 6.88 -0.69
C PRO A 14 -2.88 7.19 -2.12
N VAL A 15 -2.70 8.47 -2.46
CA VAL A 15 -2.21 8.87 -3.79
C VAL A 15 -0.74 8.48 -3.97
N THR A 16 0.08 8.67 -2.94
CA THR A 16 1.51 8.31 -2.91
C THR A 16 1.69 6.80 -2.96
N LEU A 17 0.91 6.05 -2.19
CA LEU A 17 0.92 4.58 -2.24
C LEU A 17 0.61 4.04 -3.64
N ARG A 18 -0.37 4.64 -4.32
CA ARG A 18 -0.73 4.29 -5.71
C ARG A 18 0.34 4.71 -6.71
N ALA A 19 0.99 5.85 -6.49
CA ALA A 19 2.10 6.29 -7.31
C ALA A 19 3.30 5.34 -7.18
N TRP A 20 3.62 4.88 -5.96
CA TRP A 20 4.70 3.92 -5.72
C TRP A 20 4.43 2.54 -6.33
N GLU A 21 3.19 2.05 -6.22
CA GLU A 21 2.73 0.83 -6.93
C GLU A 21 2.94 0.98 -8.44
N ARG A 22 2.43 2.06 -9.05
CA ARG A 22 2.41 2.22 -10.51
C ARG A 22 3.76 2.59 -11.12
N ARG A 23 4.54 3.45 -10.45
CA ARG A 23 5.77 4.04 -11.02
C ARG A 23 7.01 3.21 -10.69
N TYR A 24 7.05 2.62 -9.50
CA TYR A 24 8.28 2.01 -8.97
C TYR A 24 8.11 0.51 -8.67
N GLY A 25 6.89 -0.04 -8.72
CA GLY A 25 6.63 -1.42 -8.32
C GLY A 25 7.05 -1.71 -6.86
N LEU A 26 7.15 -0.65 -6.04
CA LEU A 26 7.80 -0.70 -4.72
C LEU A 26 6.96 -1.47 -3.70
N VAL A 27 5.64 -1.43 -3.90
CA VAL A 27 4.64 -2.24 -3.18
C VAL A 27 3.66 -2.81 -4.20
N VAL A 28 3.43 -4.12 -4.14
CA VAL A 28 2.55 -4.85 -5.06
C VAL A 28 1.37 -5.41 -4.25
N PRO A 29 0.30 -4.63 -4.03
CA PRO A 29 -0.81 -5.07 -3.22
C PRO A 29 -1.52 -6.25 -3.90
N GLN A 30 -1.96 -7.21 -3.11
CA GLN A 30 -2.88 -8.22 -3.59
C GLN A 30 -4.23 -7.59 -3.92
N ARG A 31 -4.91 -8.10 -4.94
CA ARG A 31 -6.26 -7.67 -5.28
C ARG A 31 -7.27 -8.68 -4.77
N THR A 32 -8.28 -8.20 -4.06
CA THR A 32 -9.47 -9.01 -3.74
C THR A 32 -10.25 -9.32 -5.02
N GLY A 33 -11.13 -10.32 -4.98
CA GLY A 33 -12.07 -10.61 -6.08
C GLY A 33 -13.00 -9.44 -6.44
N LYS A 34 -13.13 -8.44 -5.54
CA LYS A 34 -13.87 -7.18 -5.79
C LYS A 34 -12.99 -6.03 -6.30
N GLY A 35 -11.70 -6.27 -6.57
CA GLY A 35 -10.77 -5.28 -7.11
C GLY A 35 -10.11 -4.34 -6.08
N HIS A 36 -10.39 -4.49 -4.79
CA HIS A 36 -9.72 -3.71 -3.74
C HIS A 36 -8.27 -4.14 -3.52
N ARG A 37 -7.39 -3.17 -3.23
CA ARG A 37 -5.98 -3.38 -2.88
C ARG A 37 -5.83 -3.78 -1.42
N LEU A 38 -5.09 -4.85 -1.18
CA LEU A 38 -4.69 -5.32 0.13
C LEU A 38 -3.16 -5.38 0.20
N TYR A 39 -2.62 -4.67 1.19
CA TYR A 39 -1.20 -4.65 1.49
C TYR A 39 -0.87 -5.71 2.54
N SER A 40 0.20 -6.48 2.37
CA SER A 40 0.72 -7.35 3.43
C SER A 40 1.37 -6.53 4.55
N GLU A 41 1.56 -7.12 5.72
CA GLU A 41 2.29 -6.47 6.81
C GLU A 41 3.72 -6.11 6.39
N GLU A 42 4.40 -6.99 5.67
CA GLU A 42 5.74 -6.73 5.11
C GLU A 42 5.76 -5.49 4.21
N GLN A 43 4.72 -5.28 3.40
CA GLN A 43 4.61 -4.08 2.56
C GLN A 43 4.41 -2.82 3.41
N VAL A 44 3.64 -2.90 4.48
CA VAL A 44 3.45 -1.78 5.41
C VAL A 44 4.75 -1.45 6.12
N GLU A 45 5.50 -2.44 6.59
CA GLU A 45 6.83 -2.25 7.19
C GLU A 45 7.86 -1.74 6.19
N ARG A 46 7.74 -2.10 4.91
CA ARG A 46 8.57 -1.49 3.86
C ARG A 46 8.22 -0.02 3.65
N ILE A 47 6.93 0.33 3.62
CA ILE A 47 6.46 1.72 3.49
C ILE A 47 6.94 2.57 4.67
N ARG A 48 6.98 2.02 5.90
CA ARG A 48 7.46 2.73 7.10
C ARG A 48 8.95 3.05 7.11
N ARG A 49 9.74 2.34 6.30
CA ARG A 49 11.20 2.48 6.23
C ARG A 49 11.68 3.39 5.10
N ILE A 50 10.74 4.01 4.37
CA ILE A 50 11.02 5.00 3.33
C ILE A 50 10.93 6.39 3.96
#